data_AF-A0A6V7Y8E7-F1
#
_entry.id   AF-A0A6V7Y8E7-F1
#
_cell.length_a   1.000
_cell.length_b   1.000
_cell.length_c   1.000
_cell.angle_alpha   90.00
_cell.angle_beta   90.00
_cell.angle_gamma   90.00
#
_symmetry.space_group_name_H-M   'P 1'
#
loop_
_entity.id
_entity.type
_entity.pdbx_description
1 polymer ?
#
loop_
_entity_poly.entity_id
_entity_poly.type
_entity_poly.pdbx_seq_one_letter_code
_entity_poly.pdbx_strand_id
1 'polypeptide(L)'
;MVNIRTAHSENGEKKMGKYKLDGWVKEKKLAIEVNGCCWHGCIKCYPEDDIKLPTGLTAGQQRQKDQQRLNFIKNLGVNVEVYWECEIRNMVSKDYEMRKMFRNYLDDGPINIRSAFYGGRTGPLKLFHKAETGQKISYYDVTSLYPFINVSTRYPVGHPEVHVINKDVNWTILTSLFMT
;
A
#
# COMPACT_ATOMS: atom_id res chain seq x y z
N MET A 1 -25.75 19.52 3.44
CA MET A 1 -24.78 18.56 2.88
C MET A 1 -23.39 19.17 3.04
N VAL A 2 -22.44 18.47 3.65
CA VAL A 2 -21.06 18.98 3.83
C VAL A 2 -20.28 18.65 2.56
N ASN A 3 -19.61 19.63 1.95
CA ASN A 3 -18.78 19.40 0.77
C ASN A 3 -17.36 19.05 1.23
N ILE A 4 -16.89 17.86 0.88
CA ILE A 4 -15.56 17.35 1.24
C ILE A 4 -14.75 17.22 -0.04
N ARG A 5 -13.64 17.96 -0.14
CA ARG A 5 -12.67 17.81 -1.23
C ARG A 5 -11.72 16.66 -0.92
N THR A 6 -11.64 15.68 -1.82
CA THR A 6 -10.81 14.46 -1.70
C THR A 6 -9.99 14.23 -2.97
N ALA A 7 -9.28 13.11 -3.07
CA ALA A 7 -8.59 12.68 -4.29
C ALA A 7 -9.49 12.53 -5.52
N HIS A 8 -10.79 12.27 -5.33
CA HIS A 8 -11.76 12.08 -6.40
C HIS A 8 -12.48 13.37 -6.83
N SER A 9 -12.19 14.49 -6.17
CA SER A 9 -12.73 15.79 -6.59
C SER A 9 -12.07 16.27 -7.90
N GLU A 10 -12.75 17.07 -8.72
CA GLU A 10 -12.21 17.60 -10.00
C GLU A 10 -10.85 18.31 -9.83
N ASN A 11 -10.66 19.01 -8.71
CA ASN A 11 -9.42 19.71 -8.40
C ASN A 11 -8.40 18.84 -7.62
N GLY A 12 -8.67 17.55 -7.46
CA GLY A 12 -7.91 16.61 -6.63
C GLY A 12 -7.81 17.01 -5.16
N GLU A 13 -6.86 16.43 -4.44
CA GLU A 13 -6.63 16.66 -3.01
C GLU A 13 -6.22 18.11 -2.71
N LYS A 14 -6.63 18.63 -1.56
CA LYS A 14 -6.12 19.91 -1.07
C LYS A 14 -4.66 19.75 -0.63
N LYS A 15 -3.78 20.64 -1.10
CA LYS A 15 -2.41 20.77 -0.62
C LYS A 15 -2.30 21.82 0.49
N MET A 16 -1.56 21.51 1.55
CA MET A 16 -1.11 22.42 2.60
C MET A 16 0.41 22.29 2.75
N GLY A 17 1.14 23.31 2.28
CA GLY A 17 2.58 23.21 2.08
C GLY A 17 2.93 22.07 1.11
N LYS A 18 3.80 21.16 1.54
CA LYS A 18 4.17 19.97 0.77
C LYS A 18 3.23 18.77 0.95
N TYR A 19 2.28 18.84 1.88
CA TYR A 19 1.42 17.71 2.21
C TYR A 19 0.08 17.81 1.47
N LYS A 20 -0.45 16.64 1.09
CA LYS A 20 -1.83 16.49 0.65
C LYS A 20 -2.69 16.02 1.82
N LEU A 21 -3.96 16.37 1.81
CA LEU A 21 -4.95 15.98 2.82
C LEU A 21 -5.93 14.98 2.20
N ASP A 22 -6.33 13.97 2.96
CA ASP A 22 -7.29 12.96 2.50
C ASP A 22 -8.68 13.58 2.27
N GLY A 23 -9.10 14.49 3.18
CA GLY A 23 -10.34 15.25 3.09
C GLY A 23 -10.17 16.70 3.53
N TRP A 24 -10.81 17.62 2.81
CA TRP A 24 -10.82 19.06 3.14
C TRP A 24 -12.23 19.64 3.13
N VAL A 25 -12.64 20.21 4.27
CA VAL A 25 -13.91 20.93 4.45
C VAL A 25 -13.61 22.42 4.60
N LYS A 26 -13.84 23.18 3.52
CA LYS A 26 -13.42 24.59 3.43
C LYS A 26 -14.11 25.47 4.47
N GLU A 27 -15.40 25.25 4.68
CA GLU A 27 -16.26 26.08 5.54
C GLU A 27 -15.83 25.96 7.01
N LYS A 28 -15.33 24.80 7.42
CA LYS A 28 -14.90 24.50 8.79
C LYS A 28 -13.40 24.68 9.01
N LYS A 29 -12.63 25.01 7.95
CA LYS A 29 -11.16 24.91 7.93
C LYS A 29 -10.68 23.60 8.55
N LEU A 30 -11.31 22.49 8.14
CA LEU A 30 -11.09 21.16 8.71
C LEU A 30 -10.42 20.25 7.69
N ALA A 31 -9.27 19.71 8.08
CA ALA A 31 -8.62 18.58 7.43
C ALA A 31 -9.09 17.28 8.09
N ILE A 32 -9.44 16.30 7.27
CA ILE A 32 -9.75 14.93 7.68
C ILE A 32 -8.63 14.05 7.17
N GLU A 33 -8.05 13.25 8.06
CA GLU A 33 -7.00 12.28 7.76
C GLU A 33 -7.51 10.87 8.13
N VAL A 34 -7.29 9.90 7.23
CA VAL A 34 -7.68 8.51 7.43
C VAL A 34 -6.42 7.64 7.47
N ASN A 35 -5.98 7.32 8.69
CA ASN A 35 -4.72 6.59 8.87
C ASN A 35 -4.93 5.07 8.81
N GLY A 36 -4.32 4.44 7.79
CA GLY A 36 -4.12 3.00 7.75
C GLY A 36 -3.25 2.53 8.92
N CYS A 37 -3.74 1.59 9.72
CA CYS A 37 -3.08 1.19 10.97
C CYS A 37 -1.68 0.63 10.75
N CYS A 38 -1.50 -0.21 9.71
CA CYS A 38 -0.20 -0.81 9.39
C CYS A 38 0.80 0.19 8.79
N TRP A 39 0.32 1.24 8.12
CA TRP A 39 1.18 2.24 7.47
C TRP A 39 1.62 3.34 8.43
N HIS A 40 0.77 3.69 9.41
CA HIS A 40 0.98 4.80 10.33
C HIS A 40 1.28 4.37 11.77
N GLY A 41 1.31 3.06 12.05
CA GLY A 41 1.63 2.54 13.38
C GLY A 41 0.59 2.96 14.43
N CYS A 42 -0.67 2.54 14.24
CA CYS A 42 -1.73 2.81 15.22
C CYS A 42 -1.34 2.29 16.61
N ILE A 43 -1.36 3.14 17.66
CA ILE A 43 -0.97 2.74 19.02
C ILE A 43 -1.80 1.59 19.59
N LYS A 44 -3.06 1.43 19.14
CA LYS A 44 -3.95 0.33 19.56
C LYS A 44 -3.61 -1.00 18.88
N CYS A 45 -3.11 -0.97 17.64
CA CYS A 45 -2.83 -2.17 16.84
C CYS A 45 -1.34 -2.54 16.82
N TYR A 46 -0.46 -1.56 16.98
CA TYR A 46 1.00 -1.64 16.93
C TYR A 46 1.56 -0.83 18.12
N PRO A 47 1.38 -1.32 19.37
CA PRO A 47 1.72 -0.55 20.57
C PRO A 47 3.23 -0.34 20.74
N GLU A 48 4.04 -1.29 20.27
CA GLU A 48 5.50 -1.25 20.39
C GLU A 48 6.11 -0.32 19.33
N ASP A 49 7.16 0.43 19.71
CA ASP A 49 7.79 1.46 18.86
C ASP A 49 8.76 0.89 17.82
N ASP A 50 9.33 -0.28 18.08
CA ASP A 50 10.39 -0.93 17.29
C ASP A 50 9.84 -1.83 16.16
N ILE A 51 8.53 -2.10 16.14
CA ILE A 51 7.88 -2.83 15.05
C ILE A 51 8.17 -2.16 13.70
N LYS A 52 8.73 -2.93 12.76
CA LYS A 52 8.98 -2.49 11.40
C LYS A 52 7.67 -2.43 10.60
N LEU A 53 7.35 -1.25 10.06
CA LEU A 53 6.19 -1.03 9.22
C LEU A 53 6.52 -1.20 7.73
N PRO A 54 5.50 -1.39 6.85
CA PRO A 54 5.70 -1.46 5.39
C PRO A 54 6.36 -0.20 4.79
N THR A 55 6.32 0.93 5.50
CA THR A 55 7.02 2.17 5.13
C THR A 55 8.55 2.06 5.21
N GLY A 56 9.08 0.97 5.80
CA GLY A 56 10.51 0.82 6.06
C GLY A 56 10.99 1.58 7.29
N LEU A 57 10.09 2.20 8.07
CA LEU A 57 10.37 2.83 9.37
C LEU A 57 9.86 1.95 10.51
N THR A 58 10.32 2.21 11.74
CA THR A 58 9.65 1.63 12.91
C THR A 58 8.35 2.38 13.22
N ALA A 59 7.44 1.76 13.97
CA ALA A 59 6.17 2.38 14.33
C ALA A 59 6.36 3.71 15.09
N GLY A 60 7.31 3.77 16.03
CA GLY A 60 7.64 5.00 16.76
C GLY A 60 8.17 6.11 15.84
N GLN A 61 9.08 5.78 14.92
CA GLN A 61 9.61 6.73 13.92
C GLN A 61 8.50 7.27 13.01
N GLN A 62 7.60 6.40 12.56
CA GLN A 62 6.47 6.78 11.70
C GLN A 62 5.50 7.69 12.46
N ARG A 63 5.13 7.35 13.71
CA ARG A 63 4.28 8.20 14.57
C ARG A 63 4.89 9.58 14.79
N GLN A 64 6.20 9.66 15.03
CA GLN A 64 6.89 10.94 15.19
C GLN A 64 6.82 11.79 13.92
N LYS A 65 7.05 11.18 12.76
CA LYS A 65 6.95 11.85 11.45
C LYS A 65 5.54 12.35 11.17
N ASP A 66 4.52 11.54 11.48
CA ASP A 66 3.12 11.93 11.32
C ASP A 66 2.76 13.06 12.29
N GLN A 67 3.23 13.03 13.54
CA GLN A 67 3.01 14.11 14.49
C GLN A 67 3.63 15.43 14.00
N GLN A 68 4.83 15.40 13.42
CA GLN A 68 5.44 16.59 12.82
C GLN A 68 4.62 17.15 11.66
N ARG A 69 4.10 16.28 10.79
CA ARG A 69 3.18 16.66 9.70
C ARG A 69 1.91 17.30 10.24
N LEU A 70 1.26 16.68 11.23
CA LEU A 70 0.02 17.20 11.83
C LEU A 70 0.25 18.54 12.52
N ASN A 71 1.35 18.70 13.25
CA ASN A 71 1.71 19.97 13.89
C ASN A 71 1.92 21.08 12.85
N PHE A 72 2.61 20.78 11.75
CA PHE A 72 2.78 21.73 10.65
C PHE A 72 1.43 22.19 10.07
N ILE A 73 0.50 21.27 9.81
CA ILE A 73 -0.83 21.61 9.27
C ILE A 73 -1.63 22.43 10.28
N LYS A 74 -1.64 22.04 11.56
CA LYS A 74 -2.34 22.77 12.64
C LYS A 74 -1.81 24.20 12.79
N ASN A 75 -0.50 24.41 12.67
CA ASN A 75 0.13 25.73 12.74
C ASN A 75 -0.30 26.67 11.60
N LEU A 76 -0.87 26.16 10.51
CA LEU A 76 -1.48 26.97 9.44
C LEU A 76 -2.92 27.42 9.77
N GLY A 77 -3.38 27.22 11.00
CA GLY A 77 -4.74 27.60 11.43
C GLY A 77 -5.83 26.66 10.92
N VAL A 78 -5.50 25.38 10.75
CA VAL A 78 -6.39 24.33 10.26
C VAL A 78 -6.70 23.36 11.40
N ASN A 79 -7.98 23.04 11.59
CA ASN A 79 -8.39 21.94 12.46
C ASN A 79 -8.07 20.62 11.77
N VAL A 80 -7.55 19.63 12.49
CA VAL A 80 -7.24 18.31 11.94
C VAL A 80 -7.90 17.22 12.78
N GLU A 81 -8.76 16.43 12.14
CA GLU A 81 -9.35 15.22 12.70
C GLU A 81 -8.73 14.00 12.02
N VAL A 82 -8.27 13.04 12.84
CA VAL A 82 -7.64 11.80 12.37
C VAL A 82 -8.53 10.64 12.75
N TYR A 83 -8.92 9.81 11.77
CA TYR A 83 -9.69 8.60 11.96
C TYR A 83 -8.82 7.39 11.63
N TRP A 84 -8.64 6.48 12.60
CA TRP A 84 -7.85 5.28 12.37
C TRP A 84 -8.69 4.19 11.71
N GLU A 85 -8.07 3.43 10.81
CA GLU A 85 -8.69 2.28 10.13
C GLU A 85 -9.38 1.31 11.10
N CYS A 86 -8.76 0.98 12.25
CA CYS A 86 -9.37 0.08 13.23
C CYS A 86 -10.61 0.68 13.92
N GLU A 87 -10.62 2.00 14.11
CA GLU A 87 -11.77 2.72 14.69
C GLU A 87 -12.91 2.76 13.68
N ILE A 88 -12.61 3.04 12.41
CA ILE A 88 -13.57 2.99 11.32
C ILE A 88 -14.19 1.60 11.21
N ARG A 89 -13.38 0.53 11.22
CA ARG A 89 -13.88 -0.85 11.21
C ARG A 89 -14.84 -1.12 12.38
N ASN A 90 -14.52 -0.63 13.58
CA ASN A 90 -15.37 -0.77 14.75
C ASN A 90 -16.66 0.08 14.68
N MET A 91 -16.62 1.26 14.04
CA MET A 91 -17.83 2.05 13.78
C MET A 91 -18.74 1.34 12.77
N VAL A 92 -18.18 0.83 11.66
CA VAL A 92 -18.89 0.06 10.63
C VAL A 92 -19.52 -1.22 11.21
N SER A 93 -18.87 -1.88 12.18
CA SER A 93 -19.41 -3.08 12.82
C SER A 93 -20.59 -2.80 13.77
N LYS A 94 -20.80 -1.54 14.19
CA LYS A 94 -21.85 -1.14 15.13
C LYS A 94 -22.97 -0.36 14.47
N ASP A 95 -22.66 0.43 13.44
CA ASP A 95 -23.61 1.30 12.75
C ASP A 95 -24.10 0.64 11.45
N TYR A 96 -25.41 0.37 11.39
CA TYR A 96 -26.03 -0.24 10.22
C TYR A 96 -25.99 0.66 8.98
N GLU A 97 -26.25 1.96 9.13
CA GLU A 97 -26.28 2.91 8.02
C GLU A 97 -24.87 3.13 7.47
N MET A 98 -23.86 3.25 8.34
CA MET A 98 -22.46 3.30 7.93
C MET A 98 -22.07 2.03 7.16
N ARG A 99 -22.44 0.84 7.66
CA ARG A 99 -22.17 -0.43 6.98
C ARG A 99 -22.88 -0.55 5.63
N LYS A 100 -24.08 0.00 5.51
CA LYS A 100 -24.84 0.03 4.25
C LYS A 100 -24.16 0.97 3.25
N MET A 101 -23.75 2.16 3.67
CA MET A 101 -23.01 3.12 2.84
C MET A 101 -21.69 2.53 2.32
N PHE A 102 -20.88 1.92 3.19
CA PHE A 102 -19.61 1.31 2.80
C PHE A 102 -19.78 0.13 1.85
N ARG A 103 -20.85 -0.68 2.00
CA ARG A 103 -21.13 -1.78 1.06
C ARG A 103 -21.62 -1.30 -0.30
N ASN A 104 -22.33 -0.18 -0.33
CA ASN A 104 -22.85 0.40 -1.57
C ASN A 104 -21.83 1.31 -2.26
N TYR A 105 -20.74 1.66 -1.59
CA TYR A 105 -19.63 2.35 -2.21
C TYR A 105 -18.91 1.37 -3.16
N LEU A 106 -19.20 1.52 -4.44
CA LEU A 106 -18.43 0.90 -5.51
C LEU A 106 -17.15 1.72 -5.66
N ASP A 107 -16.05 1.17 -5.13
CA ASP A 107 -14.73 1.66 -5.49
C ASP A 107 -14.55 1.37 -6.99
N ASP A 108 -14.55 2.43 -7.82
CA ASP A 108 -14.16 2.33 -9.24
C ASP A 108 -12.71 1.82 -9.39
N GLY A 109 -11.99 1.73 -8.26
CA GLY A 109 -10.69 1.10 -8.12
C GLY A 109 -9.58 1.97 -8.72
N PRO A 110 -8.38 1.97 -8.12
CA PRO A 110 -7.21 2.53 -8.79
C PRO A 110 -6.76 1.68 -9.99
N ILE A 111 -7.29 0.45 -10.12
CA ILE A 111 -6.85 -0.53 -11.11
C ILE A 111 -7.71 -0.40 -12.37
N ASN A 112 -7.21 0.38 -13.32
CA ASN A 112 -7.60 0.17 -14.70
C ASN A 112 -7.14 -1.22 -15.12
N ILE A 113 -8.08 -2.14 -15.34
CA ILE A 113 -7.80 -3.53 -15.74
C ILE A 113 -6.90 -3.57 -16.98
N ARG A 114 -7.04 -2.63 -17.92
CA ARG A 114 -6.15 -2.54 -19.09
C ARG A 114 -4.71 -2.22 -18.67
N SER A 115 -4.53 -1.33 -17.69
CA SER A 115 -3.21 -1.00 -17.13
C SER A 115 -2.54 -2.18 -16.42
N ALA A 116 -3.30 -3.13 -15.88
CA ALA A 116 -2.74 -4.35 -15.28
C ALA A 116 -1.99 -5.23 -16.30
N PHE A 117 -2.33 -5.16 -17.59
CA PHE A 117 -1.60 -5.87 -18.65
C PHE A 117 -0.28 -5.18 -19.05
N TYR A 118 0.01 -3.98 -18.56
CA TYR A 118 1.21 -3.20 -18.91
C TYR A 118 2.30 -3.23 -17.82
N GLY A 119 2.25 -4.18 -16.88
CA GLY A 119 3.21 -4.29 -15.77
C GLY A 119 4.40 -5.22 -16.06
N GLY A 120 5.60 -4.63 -16.14
CA GLY A 120 6.90 -5.29 -15.94
C GLY A 120 7.48 -6.06 -17.13
N ARG A 121 8.52 -5.52 -17.78
CA ARG A 121 9.41 -6.33 -18.63
C ARG A 121 10.24 -7.24 -17.72
N THR A 122 9.85 -8.51 -17.59
CA THR A 122 10.76 -9.55 -17.10
C THR A 122 11.80 -9.83 -18.17
N GLY A 123 12.94 -9.15 -18.09
CA GLY A 123 14.11 -9.46 -18.90
C GLY A 123 14.87 -10.66 -18.33
N PRO A 124 15.37 -11.60 -19.16
CA PRO A 124 16.24 -12.66 -18.67
C PRO A 124 17.51 -12.04 -18.07
N LEU A 125 17.88 -12.46 -16.86
CA LEU A 125 19.15 -12.04 -16.22
C LEU A 125 20.38 -12.60 -16.95
N LYS A 126 20.22 -13.70 -17.70
CA LYS A 126 21.26 -14.34 -18.50
C LYS A 126 20.62 -15.03 -19.70
N LEU A 127 21.09 -14.71 -20.91
CA LEU A 127 20.54 -15.26 -22.16
C LEU A 127 21.01 -16.69 -22.45
N PHE A 128 22.18 -17.08 -21.93
CA PHE A 128 22.74 -18.42 -22.15
C PHE A 128 23.57 -18.86 -20.95
N HIS A 129 23.35 -20.08 -20.47
CA HIS A 129 24.21 -20.75 -19.50
C HIS A 129 24.36 -22.22 -19.88
N LYS A 130 25.61 -22.65 -20.07
CA LYS A 130 25.94 -24.07 -20.23
C LYS A 130 26.12 -24.69 -18.85
N ALA A 131 25.39 -25.76 -18.56
CA ALA A 131 25.54 -26.51 -17.33
C ALA A 131 26.91 -27.21 -17.29
N GLU A 132 27.58 -27.16 -16.14
CA GLU A 132 28.79 -27.95 -15.86
C GLU A 132 28.44 -29.38 -15.41
N THR A 133 29.44 -30.26 -15.34
CA THR A 133 29.24 -31.65 -14.92
C THR A 133 28.73 -31.70 -13.48
N GLY A 134 27.58 -32.33 -13.26
CA GLY A 134 26.91 -32.38 -11.95
C GLY A 134 26.01 -31.18 -11.64
N GLN A 135 26.00 -30.15 -12.49
CA GLN A 135 25.12 -29.00 -12.36
C GLN A 135 23.73 -29.29 -12.98
N LYS A 136 22.67 -28.89 -12.29
CA LYS A 136 21.30 -28.87 -12.82
C LYS A 136 20.81 -27.43 -12.95
N ILE A 137 20.26 -27.08 -14.11
CA ILE A 137 19.61 -25.79 -14.33
C ILE A 137 18.11 -25.98 -14.13
N SER A 138 17.52 -25.17 -13.26
CA SER A 138 16.06 -25.10 -13.06
C SER A 138 15.58 -23.69 -13.40
N TYR A 139 14.46 -23.57 -14.10
CA TYR A 139 13.82 -22.29 -14.36
C TYR A 139 12.38 -22.34 -13.83
N TYR A 140 11.93 -21.23 -13.24
CA TYR A 140 10.53 -21.06 -12.88
C TYR A 140 9.92 -20.06 -13.87
N ASP A 141 9.00 -20.53 -14.71
CA ASP A 141 8.41 -19.71 -15.76
C ASP A 141 7.37 -18.73 -15.21
N VAL A 142 7.84 -17.67 -14.57
CA VAL A 142 6.99 -16.57 -14.11
C VAL A 142 6.33 -15.86 -15.31
N THR A 143 7.03 -15.81 -16.44
CA THR A 143 6.67 -15.00 -17.60
C THR A 143 5.41 -15.53 -18.30
N SER A 144 5.28 -16.85 -18.48
CA SER A 144 4.04 -17.44 -19.03
C SER A 144 2.95 -17.64 -17.98
N LEU A 145 3.33 -17.82 -16.71
CA LEU A 145 2.39 -17.96 -15.61
C LEU A 145 1.60 -16.67 -15.37
N TYR A 146 2.24 -15.50 -15.50
CA TYR A 146 1.60 -14.22 -15.20
C TYR A 146 0.34 -13.94 -16.05
N PRO A 147 0.36 -14.02 -17.40
CA PRO A 147 -0.86 -13.87 -18.21
C PRO A 147 -1.92 -14.93 -17.91
N PHE A 148 -1.53 -16.19 -17.75
CA PHE A 148 -2.46 -17.29 -17.47
C PHE A 148 -3.20 -17.09 -16.14
N ILE A 149 -2.47 -16.71 -15.08
CA ILE A 149 -3.03 -16.47 -13.74
C ILE A 149 -3.95 -15.24 -13.75
N ASN A 150 -3.57 -14.15 -14.42
CA ASN A 150 -4.42 -12.95 -14.55
C ASN A 150 -5.78 -13.26 -15.23
N VAL A 151 -5.83 -14.22 -16.15
CA VAL A 151 -7.07 -14.62 -16.83
C VAL A 151 -7.84 -15.68 -16.05
N SER A 152 -7.14 -16.68 -15.52
CA SER A 152 -7.76 -17.94 -15.10
C SER A 152 -8.07 -18.01 -13.60
N THR A 153 -7.52 -17.09 -12.81
CA THR A 153 -7.62 -17.16 -11.35
C THR A 153 -8.23 -15.90 -10.76
N ARG A 154 -8.82 -16.05 -9.57
CA ARG A 154 -9.24 -14.88 -8.78
C ARG A 154 -7.99 -14.17 -8.29
N TYR A 155 -7.98 -12.84 -8.39
CA TYR A 155 -6.90 -12.03 -7.84
C TYR A 155 -6.71 -12.35 -6.35
N PRO A 156 -5.47 -12.58 -5.90
CA PRO A 156 -5.20 -12.84 -4.50
C PRO A 156 -5.55 -11.60 -3.67
N VAL A 157 -6.24 -11.82 -2.55
CA VAL A 157 -6.58 -10.80 -1.56
C VAL A 157 -6.02 -11.21 -0.20
N GLY A 158 -5.51 -10.24 0.56
CA GLY A 158 -4.92 -10.48 1.89
C GLY A 158 -3.40 -10.59 1.91
N HIS A 159 -2.86 -11.07 3.03
CA HIS A 159 -1.42 -11.28 3.20
C HIS A 159 -0.98 -12.58 2.52
N PRO A 160 0.07 -12.56 1.68
CA PRO A 160 0.52 -13.76 1.00
C PRO A 160 1.15 -14.74 2.00
N GLU A 161 0.86 -16.02 1.83
CA GLU A 161 1.63 -17.10 2.46
C GLU A 161 2.85 -17.41 1.59
N VAL A 162 4.05 -17.33 2.17
CA VAL A 162 5.29 -17.56 1.43
C VAL A 162 5.62 -19.04 1.44
N HIS A 163 5.35 -19.72 0.34
CA HIS A 163 5.81 -21.08 0.11
C HIS A 163 7.19 -21.07 -0.53
N VAL A 164 8.22 -21.50 0.22
CA VAL A 164 9.58 -21.63 -0.32
C VAL A 164 9.68 -22.93 -1.12
N ILE A 165 9.62 -22.79 -2.44
CA ILE A 165 9.80 -23.89 -3.41
C ILE A 165 11.29 -24.00 -3.76
N ASN A 166 11.78 -25.21 -4.05
CA ASN A 166 13.16 -25.46 -4.46
C ASN A 166 14.20 -24.96 -3.44
N LYS A 167 14.10 -25.42 -2.18
CA LYS A 167 15.01 -25.04 -1.08
C LYS A 167 16.49 -25.24 -1.39
N ASP A 168 16.80 -26.19 -2.28
CA ASP A 168 18.17 -26.52 -2.69
C ASP A 168 18.73 -25.52 -3.73
N VAL A 169 17.90 -24.64 -4.29
CA VAL A 169 18.32 -23.61 -5.25
C VAL A 169 18.60 -22.31 -4.50
N ASN A 170 19.85 -21.83 -4.58
CA ASN A 170 20.23 -20.52 -4.06
C ASN A 170 19.81 -19.41 -5.04
N TRP A 171 18.62 -18.84 -4.82
CA TRP A 171 18.05 -17.76 -5.64
C TRP A 171 18.70 -16.37 -5.41
N THR A 172 19.63 -16.27 -4.46
CA THR A 172 20.19 -15.00 -3.94
C THR A 172 21.60 -14.66 -4.41
N ILE A 173 22.18 -15.39 -5.37
CA ILE A 173 23.52 -15.02 -5.90
C ILE A 173 23.39 -13.85 -6.87
N LEU A 174 23.32 -12.65 -6.30
CA LEU A 174 23.42 -11.34 -6.93
C LEU A 174 24.56 -10.59 -6.23
N THR A 175 25.82 -10.89 -6.53
CA THR A 175 26.93 -10.13 -5.93
C THR A 175 28.13 -9.84 -6.83
N SER A 176 28.11 -10.15 -8.14
CA SER A 176 29.27 -9.80 -8.99
C SER A 176 28.98 -9.34 -10.41
N LEU A 177 27.71 -9.19 -10.84
CA LEU A 177 27.38 -8.84 -12.23
C LEU A 177 27.07 -7.35 -12.49
N PHE A 178 27.22 -6.47 -11.50
CA PHE A 178 26.99 -5.02 -11.66
C PHE A 178 28.26 -4.16 -11.40
N MET A 179 29.45 -4.70 -11.65
CA MET A 179 30.67 -3.89 -11.78
C MET A 179 31.28 -4.06 -13.18
N THR A 180 30.66 -3.42 -14.17
CA THR A 180 31.32 -2.81 -15.34
C THR A 180 30.45 -1.67 -15.83
#